data_AF-A0A9P1PB75-F1
#
_entry.id   AF-A0A9P1PB75-F1
#
_cell.length_a   1.000
_cell.length_b   1.000
_cell.length_c   1.000
_cell.angle_alpha   90.00
_cell.angle_beta   90.00
_cell.angle_gamma   90.00
#
_symmetry.space_group_name_H-M   'P 1'
#
loop_
_entity.id
_entity.type
_entity.pdbx_description
1 polymer ?
#
loop_
_entity_poly.entity_id
_entity_poly.type
_entity_poly.pdbx_seq_one_letter_code
_entity_poly.pdbx_strand_id
1 'polypeptide(L)' 'MFGTDNGRISEKTVENTLELTKYIMKKYGIDADHVVRHYYASRKDCPSVFHDNNWLDGGILRIDYQIVE' A
#
# COMPACT_ATOMS: atom_id res chain seq x y z
N MET A 1 7.16 0.85 15.77
CA MET A 1 6.15 1.83 15.31
C MET A 1 4.83 1.52 16.01
N PHE A 2 4.01 2.53 16.32
CA PHE A 2 2.65 2.29 16.83
C PHE A 2 1.84 1.59 15.72
N GLY A 3 1.20 0.44 16.02
CA GLY A 3 0.39 -0.30 15.04
C GLY A 3 1.12 -1.40 14.24
N THR A 4 2.34 -1.76 14.62
CA THR A 4 3.09 -2.91 14.03
C THR A 4 3.44 -3.93 15.11
N ASP A 5 3.28 -5.22 14.83
CA ASP A 5 3.77 -6.31 15.69
C ASP A 5 5.18 -6.72 15.23
N ASN A 6 6.21 -6.43 16.04
CA ASN A 6 7.63 -6.66 15.71
C ASN A 6 8.07 -6.09 14.34
N GLY A 7 7.54 -4.94 13.93
CA GLY A 7 7.84 -4.30 12.65
C GLY A 7 6.96 -4.78 11.49
N ARG A 8 6.13 -5.80 11.70
CA ARG A 8 5.17 -6.31 10.73
C ARG A 8 3.82 -5.61 10.87
N ILE A 9 3.20 -5.34 9.74
CA ILE A 9 1.83 -4.81 9.70
C ILE A 9 0.83 -5.96 9.83
N SER A 10 -0.24 -5.72 10.61
CA SER A 10 -1.34 -6.68 10.75
C SER A 10 -2.16 -6.77 9.45
N GLU A 11 -2.74 -7.95 9.17
CA GLU A 11 -3.62 -8.14 8.01
C GLU A 11 -4.80 -7.16 8.02
N LYS A 12 -5.38 -6.89 9.20
CA LYS A 12 -6.47 -5.92 9.38
C LYS A 12 -6.07 -4.50 8.97
N THR A 13 -4.82 -4.11 9.20
CA THR A 13 -4.31 -2.80 8.74
C THR A 13 -4.24 -2.76 7.21
N VAL A 14 -3.87 -3.86 6.55
CA VAL A 14 -3.87 -3.97 5.09
C VAL A 14 -5.29 -3.85 4.53
N GLU A 15 -6.24 -4.58 5.09
CA GLU A 15 -7.66 -4.55 4.69
C GLU A 15 -8.26 -3.15 4.85
N ASN A 16 -8.10 -2.54 6.03
CA ASN A 16 -8.59 -1.18 6.28
C ASN A 16 -7.98 -0.16 5.31
N THR A 17 -6.70 -0.33 4.97
CA THR A 17 -6.02 0.55 4.01
C THR A 17 -6.61 0.37 2.61
N LEU A 18 -6.90 -0.87 2.19
CA LEU A 18 -7.53 -1.16 0.90
C LEU A 18 -8.93 -0.53 0.81
N GLU A 19 -9.77 -0.73 1.83
CA GLU A 19 -11.12 -0.17 1.88
C GLU A 19 -11.10 1.37 1.83
N LEU A 20 -10.21 1.98 2.62
CA LEU A 20 -10.06 3.43 2.65
C LEU A 20 -9.58 3.98 1.29
N THR A 21 -8.60 3.33 0.66
CA THR A 21 -8.12 3.72 -0.67
C THR A 21 -9.24 3.64 -1.71
N LYS A 22 -9.99 2.53 -1.76
CA LYS A 22 -11.14 2.38 -2.68
C LYS A 22 -12.20 3.46 -2.45
N TYR A 23 -12.49 3.80 -1.18
CA TYR A 23 -13.40 4.88 -0.84
C TYR A 23 -12.91 6.25 -1.36
N ILE A 24 -11.64 6.57 -1.14
CA ILE A 24 -11.03 7.84 -1.59
C ILE A 24 -11.00 7.91 -3.12
N MET A 25 -10.61 6.83 -3.80
CA MET A 25 -10.62 6.73 -5.26
C MET A 25 -12.00 7.05 -5.82
N LYS A 26 -13.05 6.41 -5.29
CA LYS A 26 -14.44 6.66 -5.70
C LYS A 26 -14.88 8.09 -5.39
N LYS A 27 -14.49 8.64 -4.23
CA LYS A 27 -14.89 9.98 -3.80
C LYS A 27 -14.34 11.08 -4.71
N TYR A 28 -13.12 10.90 -5.21
CA TYR A 28 -12.43 11.92 -6.02
C TYR A 28 -12.29 11.56 -7.50
N GLY A 29 -12.77 10.38 -7.93
CA GLY A 29 -12.64 9.91 -9.31
C GLY A 29 -11.20 9.62 -9.72
N ILE A 30 -10.38 9.12 -8.80
CA ILE A 30 -8.99 8.75 -9.05
C ILE A 30 -8.97 7.32 -9.59
N ASP A 31 -8.39 7.11 -10.76
CA ASP A 31 -8.19 5.77 -11.31
C ASP A 31 -7.04 5.04 -10.57
N ALA A 32 -6.91 3.74 -10.82
CA ALA A 32 -5.87 2.94 -10.16
C ALA A 32 -4.45 3.32 -10.60
N ASP A 33 -4.28 3.83 -11.83
CA ASP A 33 -2.98 4.20 -12.39
C ASP A 33 -2.36 5.42 -11.68
N HIS A 34 -3.20 6.27 -11.08
CA HIS A 34 -2.78 7.43 -10.29
C HIS A 34 -2.55 7.10 -8.80
N VAL A 35 -2.75 5.85 -8.37
CA VAL A 35 -2.45 5.42 -7.00
C VAL A 35 -1.06 4.77 -6.97
N VAL A 36 -0.08 5.52 -6.45
CA VAL A 36 1.33 5.09 -6.41
C VAL A 36 1.84 4.95 -4.98
N ARG A 37 2.83 4.06 -4.81
CA ARG A 37 3.55 3.93 -3.54
C ARG A 37 4.40 5.17 -3.26
N HIS A 38 4.59 5.45 -1.98
CA HIS A 38 5.43 6.57 -1.54
C HIS A 38 6.90 6.44 -2.00
N TYR A 39 7.40 5.22 -2.20
CA TYR A 39 8.71 4.98 -2.81
C TYR A 39 8.80 5.58 -4.21
N TYR A 40 7.81 5.37 -5.09
CA TYR A 40 7.84 5.90 -6.45
C TYR A 40 7.72 7.43 -6.47
N ALA A 41 7.00 8.01 -5.51
CA ALA A 41 6.85 9.46 -5.41
C ALA A 41 8.10 10.17 -4.84
N SER A 42 8.77 9.59 -3.83
CA SER A 42 9.84 10.27 -3.07
C SER A 42 11.24 9.65 -3.23
N ARG A 43 11.33 8.42 -3.72
CA ARG A 43 12.53 7.56 -3.74
C ARG A 43 13.12 7.24 -2.37
N LYS A 44 12.39 7.52 -1.29
CA LYS A 44 12.75 7.10 0.07
C LYS A 44 12.28 5.67 0.29
N ASP A 45 13.01 4.91 1.09
CA ASP A 45 12.64 3.57 1.55
C ASP A 45 11.45 3.64 2.53
N CYS A 46 10.30 4.02 1.99
CA CYS A 46 9.05 4.19 2.70
C CYS A 46 7.90 3.76 1.79
N PRO A 47 6.95 2.93 2.27
CA PRO A 47 6.85 2.47 3.66
C PRO A 47 7.63 1.17 3.92
N SER A 48 8.69 1.26 4.73
CA SER A 48 9.58 0.13 5.05
C SER A 48 8.91 -1.00 5.83
N VAL A 49 7.79 -0.75 6.51
CA VAL A 49 7.04 -1.80 7.24
C VAL A 49 6.17 -2.69 6.34
N PHE A 50 5.98 -2.29 5.08
CA PHE A 50 5.39 -3.14 4.05
C PHE A 50 6.49 -3.87 3.24
N HIS A 51 7.77 -3.76 3.65
CA HIS A 51 8.94 -4.30 2.95
C HIS A 51 9.17 -5.79 3.19
N ASP A 52 8.68 -6.33 4.31
CA ASP A 52 9.12 -7.60 4.90
C ASP A 52 8.91 -8.87 4.04
N ASN A 53 8.32 -8.76 2.84
CA ASN A 53 8.06 -9.88 1.95
C ASN A 53 8.75 -9.76 0.59
N ASN A 54 9.95 -9.17 0.56
CA ASN A 54 10.89 -9.20 -0.56
C ASN A 54 10.46 -8.34 -1.75
N TRP A 55 11.15 -7.22 -1.95
CA TRP A 55 10.96 -6.26 -3.06
C TRP A 55 11.30 -6.83 -4.45
N LEU A 56 11.51 -8.14 -4.55
CA LEU A 56 12.18 -8.80 -5.67
C LEU A 56 11.34 -8.96 -6.93
N ASP A 57 10.06 -8.59 -6.94
CA ASP A 57 9.24 -8.73 -8.14
C ASP A 57 9.00 -7.43 -8.91
N GLY A 58 9.63 -6.30 -8.51
CA GLY A 58 9.36 -5.01 -9.18
C GLY A 58 7.88 -4.59 -9.14
N GLY A 59 7.04 -5.34 -8.44
CA GLY A 59 5.60 -5.21 -8.35
C GLY A 59 5.23 -4.30 -7.20
N ILE A 60 4.44 -3.27 -7.50
CA ILE A 60 3.06 -3.14 -7.02
C ILE A 60 2.83 -3.94 -5.72
N LEU A 61 2.63 -3.23 -4.60
CA LEU A 61 2.23 -3.86 -3.33
C LEU A 61 1.03 -4.77 -3.58
N ARG A 62 0.83 -5.77 -2.72
CA ARG A 62 -0.42 -6.55 -2.70
C ARG A 62 -1.68 -5.67 -2.69
N ILE A 63 -1.57 -4.47 -2.08
CA ILE A 63 -2.61 -3.43 -2.12
C ILE A 63 -2.83 -2.97 -3.55
N ASP A 64 -1.77 -2.50 -4.23
CA ASP A 64 -1.82 -2.04 -5.62
C ASP A 64 -2.46 -3.10 -6.55
N TYR A 65 -2.15 -4.40 -6.38
CA TYR A 65 -2.80 -5.49 -7.17
C TYR A 65 -4.29 -5.69 -6.79
N GLN A 66 -4.65 -5.52 -5.51
CA GLN A 66 -6.04 -5.68 -5.02
C GLN A 66 -6.94 -4.45 -5.24
N ILE A 67 -6.39 -3.31 -5.68
CA ILE A 67 -7.19 -2.15 -6.13
C ILE A 67 -7.50 -2.20 -7.63
N VAL A 68 -6.70 -2.90 -8.45
CA VAL A 68 -6.99 -3.12 -9.89
C VAL A 68 -7.92 -4.32 -10.15
N GLU A 69 -8.10 -5.21 -9.16
CA GLU A 69 -9.11 -6.29 -9.19
C GLU A 69 -10.48 -5.88 -8.60
#